data_AF-A0A934G321-F1
#
_entry.id   AF-A0A934G321-F1
#
_cell.length_a   1.000
_cell.length_b   1.000
_cell.length_c   1.000
_cell.angle_alpha   90.00
_cell.angle_beta   90.00
_cell.angle_gamma   90.00
#
_symmetry.space_group_name_H-M   'P 1'
#
loop_
_entity.id
_entity.type
_entity.pdbx_description
1 polymer ?
#
loop_
_entity_poly.entity_id
_entity_poly.type
_entity_poly.pdbx_seq_one_letter_code
_entity_poly.pdbx_strand_id
1 'polypeptide(L)'
;MSKRRNRNIRTSPLPQPQPPNRLARFKPSRAQIVSGALIFSAGMLAFAVVPNSFTVGTTISSAAMNDNFSALDARIALLEAKLASVTNETVNGQPTVRFTGVNVQVVNGLNATATANGSGNLIVGYDEALDTGTPRCTIGTDPVSGVIVVDETACTAAGGSWLISFKTGSHYIVSGSQNNYSRWGGFLAGNGNTSNYDYASVSGGQFNIASGQYASVSGGQFNTASGQYASVSGGQGNTASGQYASVSGGQANTVSSSFASVSGGRSNTASGEYASVSGGRSNTASGHWASVSGGQGCTTAVTYKWTVGGLTAGCSATLGN
;
A
#
# COMPACT_ATOMS: atom_id res chain seq x y z
N MET A 1 39.28 13.29 53.16
CA MET A 1 37.84 13.19 53.52
C MET A 1 37.16 12.18 52.60
N SER A 2 36.02 11.58 53.01
CA SER A 2 35.32 10.43 52.37
C SER A 2 36.12 9.09 52.38
N LYS A 3 35.70 7.93 52.93
CA LYS A 3 34.40 7.20 53.04
C LYS A 3 33.85 6.78 51.65
N ARG A 4 33.27 5.59 51.39
CA ARG A 4 32.81 4.37 52.14
C ARG A 4 32.55 3.26 51.07
N ARG A 5 32.45 1.93 51.30
CA ARG A 5 32.71 1.00 52.42
C ARG A 5 32.75 -0.46 51.87
N ASN A 6 33.45 -1.39 52.52
CA ASN A 6 33.48 -2.83 52.20
C ASN A 6 32.21 -3.59 52.72
N ARG A 7 31.82 -4.75 52.13
CA ARG A 7 30.92 -5.73 52.78
C ARG A 7 31.04 -7.16 52.22
N ASN A 8 31.06 -8.15 53.13
CA ASN A 8 31.42 -9.55 52.87
C ASN A 8 30.24 -10.47 52.46
N ILE A 9 30.63 -11.58 51.84
CA ILE A 9 29.84 -12.78 51.52
C ILE A 9 29.39 -13.51 52.80
N ARG A 10 28.19 -14.12 52.77
CA ARG A 10 27.78 -15.22 53.67
C ARG A 10 26.98 -16.27 52.90
N THR A 11 27.25 -17.53 53.19
CA THR A 11 26.54 -18.72 52.68
C THR A 11 25.32 -19.06 53.55
N SER A 12 24.32 -19.72 52.96
CA SER A 12 23.11 -20.22 53.62
C SER A 12 22.95 -21.75 53.45
N PRO A 13 22.28 -22.47 54.38
CA PRO A 13 22.26 -23.95 54.40
C PRO A 13 21.04 -24.57 53.70
N LEU A 14 21.11 -25.89 53.48
CA LEU A 14 20.10 -26.75 52.86
C LEU A 14 18.82 -26.96 53.72
N PRO A 15 17.66 -27.31 53.10
CA PRO A 15 16.38 -27.50 53.80
C PRO A 15 16.20 -28.91 54.41
N GLN A 16 15.31 -29.02 55.41
CA GLN A 16 14.88 -30.29 56.02
C GLN A 16 13.39 -30.60 55.77
N PRO A 17 12.97 -31.89 55.77
CA PRO A 17 11.59 -32.30 55.46
C PRO A 17 10.64 -32.26 56.66
N GLN A 18 9.32 -32.29 56.39
CA GLN A 18 8.23 -32.37 57.39
C GLN A 18 7.28 -33.56 57.08
N PRO A 19 6.64 -34.18 58.10
CA PRO A 19 5.89 -35.45 57.96
C PRO A 19 4.40 -35.28 57.54
N PRO A 20 3.70 -36.38 57.15
CA PRO A 20 2.35 -36.32 56.59
C PRO A 20 1.24 -36.34 57.64
N ASN A 21 0.06 -35.79 57.30
CA ASN A 21 -1.13 -35.83 58.17
C ASN A 21 -2.41 -36.29 57.43
N ARG A 22 -3.36 -36.84 58.20
CA ARG A 22 -4.37 -37.82 57.75
C ARG A 22 -5.67 -37.25 57.12
N LEU A 23 -6.33 -38.14 56.38
CA LEU A 23 -7.67 -38.06 55.79
C LEU A 23 -8.82 -37.64 56.75
N ALA A 24 -9.82 -36.95 56.21
CA ALA A 24 -11.19 -36.86 56.75
C ALA A 24 -12.24 -36.96 55.62
N ARG A 25 -13.44 -37.47 55.94
CA ARG A 25 -14.47 -37.94 54.99
C ARG A 25 -15.43 -36.86 54.47
N PHE A 26 -16.04 -37.15 53.31
CA PHE A 26 -17.16 -36.45 52.66
C PHE A 26 -18.44 -36.28 53.53
N LYS A 27 -19.15 -35.16 53.30
CA LYS A 27 -20.62 -35.06 53.29
C LYS A 27 -21.04 -33.99 52.26
N PRO A 28 -22.04 -34.22 51.38
CA PRO A 28 -22.55 -33.21 50.47
C PRO A 28 -23.69 -32.38 51.10
N SER A 29 -23.71 -31.07 50.86
CA SER A 29 -24.84 -30.19 51.14
C SER A 29 -25.48 -29.71 49.83
N ARG A 30 -26.81 -29.63 49.82
CA ARG A 30 -27.60 -29.23 48.64
C ARG A 30 -27.48 -27.72 48.39
N ALA A 31 -27.42 -27.32 47.13
CA ALA A 31 -27.71 -25.95 46.69
C ALA A 31 -28.89 -25.98 45.71
N GLN A 32 -29.94 -25.21 46.00
CA GLN A 32 -31.03 -24.92 45.05
C GLN A 32 -30.69 -23.63 44.29
N ILE A 33 -31.11 -23.54 43.03
CA ILE A 33 -31.07 -22.30 42.24
C ILE A 33 -32.49 -22.02 41.74
N VAL A 34 -32.94 -20.77 41.94
CA VAL A 34 -34.29 -20.29 41.65
C VAL A 34 -34.44 -19.99 40.16
N SER A 35 -35.58 -20.33 39.57
CA SER A 35 -35.88 -20.08 38.16
C SER A 35 -36.26 -18.62 37.90
N GLY A 36 -35.55 -17.96 36.99
CA GLY A 36 -35.96 -16.68 36.39
C GLY A 36 -36.19 -16.89 34.90
N ALA A 37 -37.44 -16.76 34.44
CA ALA A 37 -37.77 -16.81 33.03
C ALA A 37 -37.51 -15.45 32.36
N LEU A 38 -36.85 -15.45 31.21
CA LEU A 38 -36.71 -14.27 30.34
C LEU A 38 -37.37 -14.59 29.00
N ILE A 39 -38.46 -13.89 28.67
CA ILE A 39 -39.16 -14.02 27.39
C ILE A 39 -38.60 -12.94 26.47
N PHE A 40 -38.06 -13.34 25.31
CA PHE A 40 -37.84 -12.43 24.18
C PHE A 40 -38.77 -12.79 23.03
N SER A 41 -39.39 -11.77 22.45
CA SER A 41 -40.40 -11.87 21.41
C SER A 41 -39.78 -12.18 20.03
N ALA A 42 -40.62 -12.72 19.14
CA ALA A 42 -40.18 -13.30 17.88
C ALA A 42 -39.64 -12.26 16.87
N GLY A 43 -38.34 -12.37 16.57
CA GLY A 43 -37.80 -12.12 15.23
C GLY A 43 -37.33 -13.46 14.67
N MET A 44 -37.72 -13.80 13.44
CA MET A 44 -37.48 -15.13 12.84
C MET A 44 -36.02 -15.30 12.38
N LEU A 45 -35.09 -15.29 13.34
CA LEU A 45 -33.75 -15.84 13.14
C LEU A 45 -33.90 -17.36 13.09
N ALA A 46 -33.72 -17.93 11.90
CA ALA A 46 -33.37 -19.33 11.76
C ALA A 46 -31.97 -19.51 12.37
N PHE A 47 -31.91 -19.66 13.69
CA PHE A 47 -30.75 -20.21 14.35
C PHE A 47 -30.53 -21.60 13.76
N ALA A 48 -29.51 -21.71 12.90
CA ALA A 48 -28.98 -23.02 12.55
C ALA A 48 -28.71 -23.74 13.87
N VAL A 49 -29.38 -24.88 14.08
CA VAL A 49 -29.20 -25.70 15.29
C VAL A 49 -27.70 -25.95 15.40
N VAL A 50 -27.06 -25.38 16.42
CA VAL A 50 -25.63 -25.55 16.63
C VAL A 50 -25.40 -27.02 16.95
N PRO A 51 -24.81 -27.82 16.05
CA PRO A 51 -24.52 -29.20 16.38
C PRO A 51 -23.52 -29.20 17.53
N ASN A 52 -23.63 -30.17 18.44
CA ASN A 52 -22.75 -30.32 19.61
C ASN A 52 -22.95 -29.32 20.77
N SER A 53 -24.14 -28.73 20.97
CA SER A 53 -24.44 -28.02 22.23
C SER A 53 -24.83 -29.00 23.35
N PHE A 54 -24.00 -29.10 24.40
CA PHE A 54 -24.27 -29.93 25.58
C PHE A 54 -24.86 -29.09 26.72
N THR A 55 -26.11 -29.35 27.09
CA THR A 55 -26.73 -28.73 28.27
C THR A 55 -26.32 -29.49 29.54
N VAL A 56 -25.83 -28.77 30.56
CA VAL A 56 -25.47 -29.41 31.84
C VAL A 56 -26.71 -30.05 32.47
N GLY A 57 -26.64 -31.35 32.73
CA GLY A 57 -27.72 -32.12 33.36
C GLY A 57 -28.64 -32.88 32.39
N THR A 58 -28.47 -32.77 31.07
CA THR A 58 -29.23 -33.60 30.11
C THR A 58 -28.51 -34.92 29.81
N THR A 59 -29.24 -36.04 29.85
CA THR A 59 -28.80 -37.31 29.26
C THR A 59 -29.06 -37.31 27.76
N ILE A 60 -28.05 -37.70 26.99
CA ILE A 60 -28.09 -37.74 25.52
C ILE A 60 -28.05 -39.22 25.09
N SER A 61 -28.84 -39.60 24.08
CA SER A 61 -28.82 -40.96 23.55
C SER A 61 -27.52 -41.22 22.75
N SER A 62 -27.10 -42.48 22.68
CA SER A 62 -26.00 -42.89 21.79
C SER A 62 -26.29 -42.56 20.31
N ALA A 63 -27.55 -42.58 19.89
CA ALA A 63 -27.98 -42.14 18.57
C ALA A 63 -27.65 -40.65 18.35
N ALA A 64 -28.12 -39.75 19.23
CA ALA A 64 -27.84 -38.31 19.09
C ALA A 64 -26.35 -37.96 19.25
N MET A 65 -25.57 -38.79 19.95
CA MET A 65 -24.11 -38.67 19.98
C MET A 65 -23.47 -39.10 18.65
N ASN A 66 -23.94 -40.19 18.04
CA ASN A 66 -23.48 -40.63 16.71
C ASN A 66 -23.88 -39.65 15.60
N ASP A 67 -25.08 -39.06 15.66
CA ASP A 67 -25.53 -38.04 14.71
C ASP A 67 -24.61 -36.80 14.75
N ASN A 68 -24.22 -36.39 15.95
CA ASN A 68 -23.24 -35.32 16.18
C ASN A 68 -21.85 -35.65 15.61
N PHE A 69 -21.36 -36.90 15.79
CA PHE A 69 -20.11 -37.34 15.17
C PHE A 69 -20.20 -37.35 13.63
N SER A 70 -21.27 -37.90 13.07
CA SER A 70 -21.49 -37.90 11.61
C SER A 70 -21.55 -36.49 11.02
N ALA A 71 -22.18 -35.54 11.71
CA ALA A 71 -22.21 -34.13 11.31
C ALA A 71 -20.82 -33.46 11.39
N LEU A 72 -19.98 -33.88 12.35
CA LEU A 72 -18.60 -33.41 12.46
C LEU A 72 -17.71 -33.98 11.36
N ASP A 73 -17.80 -35.27 11.06
CA ASP A 73 -17.04 -35.94 9.99
C ASP A 73 -17.37 -35.32 8.61
N ALA A 74 -18.66 -35.09 8.33
CA ALA A 74 -19.09 -34.39 7.12
C ALA A 74 -18.51 -32.97 7.01
N ARG A 75 -18.39 -32.25 8.14
CA ARG A 75 -17.77 -30.93 8.19
C ARG A 75 -16.25 -30.99 8.00
N ILE A 76 -15.57 -32.02 8.51
CA ILE A 76 -14.13 -32.24 8.32
C ILE A 76 -13.84 -32.50 6.84
N ALA A 77 -14.55 -33.44 6.20
CA ALA A 77 -14.37 -33.75 4.77
C ALA A 77 -14.57 -32.52 3.86
N LEU A 78 -15.54 -31.65 4.18
CA LEU A 78 -15.75 -30.39 3.47
C LEU A 78 -14.62 -29.37 3.68
N LEU A 79 -13.93 -29.38 4.82
CA LEU A 79 -12.79 -28.51 5.08
C LEU A 79 -11.51 -29.05 4.41
N GLU A 80 -11.28 -30.36 4.45
CA GLU A 80 -10.19 -31.02 3.73
C GLU A 80 -10.30 -30.78 2.22
N ALA A 81 -11.50 -30.92 1.64
CA ALA A 81 -11.74 -30.61 0.23
C ALA A 81 -11.48 -29.13 -0.12
N LYS A 82 -11.81 -28.18 0.77
CA LYS A 82 -11.51 -26.75 0.59
C LYS A 82 -10.03 -26.42 0.73
N LEU A 83 -9.27 -27.21 1.49
CA LEU A 83 -7.83 -27.03 1.71
C LEU A 83 -6.97 -27.90 0.78
N ALA A 84 -7.56 -28.69 -0.12
CA ALA A 84 -6.86 -29.64 -0.98
C ALA A 84 -5.73 -29.03 -1.84
N SER A 85 -5.81 -27.73 -2.14
CA SER A 85 -4.79 -26.99 -2.89
C SER A 85 -3.77 -26.25 -2.00
N VAL A 86 -3.85 -26.36 -0.68
CA VAL A 86 -3.09 -25.56 0.31
C VAL A 86 -2.23 -26.47 1.18
N THR A 87 -0.91 -26.25 1.17
CA THR A 87 0.05 -27.01 1.99
C THR A 87 0.90 -26.09 2.85
N ASN A 88 1.08 -26.42 4.12
CA ASN A 88 2.07 -25.79 4.99
C ASN A 88 3.39 -26.56 4.90
N GLU A 89 4.47 -25.86 4.59
CA GLU A 89 5.82 -26.43 4.42
C GLU A 89 6.88 -25.50 5.02
N THR A 90 8.13 -25.97 5.12
CA THR A 90 9.27 -25.14 5.53
C THR A 90 10.17 -24.91 4.33
N VAL A 91 10.22 -23.67 3.82
CA VAL A 91 11.08 -23.27 2.71
C VAL A 91 12.20 -22.39 3.27
N ASN A 92 13.46 -22.76 3.02
CA ASN A 92 14.64 -22.04 3.52
C ASN A 92 14.61 -21.75 5.04
N GLY A 93 14.06 -22.69 5.83
CA GLY A 93 13.91 -22.56 7.28
C GLY A 93 12.69 -21.76 7.75
N GLN A 94 11.86 -21.22 6.84
CA GLN A 94 10.68 -20.41 7.18
C GLN A 94 9.36 -21.14 6.91
N PRO A 95 8.37 -21.07 7.81
CA PRO A 95 7.01 -21.55 7.55
C PRO A 95 6.41 -20.85 6.32
N THR A 96 5.92 -21.63 5.36
CA THR A 96 5.42 -21.16 4.07
C THR A 96 4.10 -21.85 3.76
N VAL A 97 3.09 -21.06 3.39
CA VAL A 97 1.84 -21.57 2.80
C VAL A 97 2.03 -21.63 1.29
N ARG A 98 2.01 -22.83 0.71
CA ARG A 98 2.05 -23.05 -0.74
C ARG A 98 0.66 -23.37 -1.27
N PHE A 99 0.31 -22.70 -2.37
CA PHE A 99 -0.87 -23.00 -3.18
C PHE A 99 -0.43 -23.79 -4.42
N THR A 100 -1.06 -24.93 -4.68
CA THR A 100 -0.70 -25.82 -5.81
C THR A 100 -1.92 -26.05 -6.70
N GLY A 101 -1.76 -25.85 -8.02
CA GLY A 101 -2.82 -26.07 -9.01
C GLY A 101 -3.95 -25.03 -9.01
N VAL A 102 -3.81 -23.91 -8.28
CA VAL A 102 -4.83 -22.85 -8.15
C VAL A 102 -4.21 -21.46 -8.24
N ASN A 103 -5.02 -20.48 -8.63
CA ASN A 103 -4.69 -19.05 -8.55
C ASN A 103 -5.16 -18.48 -7.20
N VAL A 104 -4.46 -17.45 -6.70
CA VAL A 104 -4.91 -16.65 -5.54
C VAL A 104 -5.56 -15.37 -6.07
N GLN A 105 -6.81 -15.11 -5.67
CA GLN A 105 -7.55 -13.89 -6.03
C GLN A 105 -7.97 -13.17 -4.74
N VAL A 106 -7.55 -11.91 -4.59
CA VAL A 106 -7.99 -11.03 -3.49
C VAL A 106 -9.04 -10.07 -4.06
N VAL A 107 -10.29 -10.21 -3.62
CA VAL A 107 -11.42 -9.38 -4.11
C VAL A 107 -11.76 -8.27 -3.11
N ASN A 108 -12.23 -7.13 -3.63
CA ASN A 108 -12.71 -6.02 -2.80
C ASN A 108 -14.20 -6.17 -2.38
N GLY A 109 -14.90 -7.18 -2.90
CA GLY A 109 -16.31 -7.47 -2.61
C GLY A 109 -17.34 -6.66 -3.41
N LEU A 110 -16.91 -5.78 -4.33
CA LEU A 110 -17.80 -4.89 -5.10
C LEU A 110 -18.05 -5.35 -6.54
N ASN A 111 -17.55 -6.53 -6.92
CA ASN A 111 -17.78 -7.19 -8.23
C ASN A 111 -17.36 -6.37 -9.48
N ALA A 112 -16.57 -5.31 -9.33
CA ALA A 112 -16.08 -4.49 -10.43
C ALA A 112 -14.70 -3.87 -10.14
N THR A 113 -13.80 -3.86 -11.13
CA THR A 113 -12.43 -3.30 -10.99
C THR A 113 -12.43 -1.79 -10.76
N ALA A 114 -13.38 -1.06 -11.37
CA ALA A 114 -13.50 0.39 -11.27
C ALA A 114 -14.17 0.84 -9.95
N THR A 115 -13.78 0.23 -8.83
CA THR A 115 -14.30 0.52 -7.49
C THR A 115 -13.18 0.46 -6.45
N ALA A 116 -13.29 1.28 -5.40
CA ALA A 116 -12.32 1.38 -4.31
C ALA A 116 -13.04 1.38 -2.95
N ASN A 117 -12.55 0.57 -2.00
CA ASN A 117 -13.04 0.53 -0.61
C ASN A 117 -11.95 0.10 0.41
N GLY A 118 -10.67 0.26 0.06
CA GLY A 118 -9.52 -0.16 0.87
C GLY A 118 -9.25 -1.67 0.88
N SER A 119 -10.18 -2.50 0.38
CA SER A 119 -10.05 -3.97 0.32
C SER A 119 -9.64 -4.45 -1.07
N GLY A 120 -9.32 -5.74 -1.21
CA GLY A 120 -8.87 -6.31 -2.50
C GLY A 120 -7.40 -6.02 -2.82
N ASN A 121 -6.55 -5.82 -1.80
CA ASN A 121 -5.13 -5.50 -1.94
C ASN A 121 -4.26 -6.66 -1.41
N LEU A 122 -3.08 -6.87 -2.00
CA LEU A 122 -2.03 -7.74 -1.46
C LEU A 122 -0.96 -6.87 -0.82
N ILE A 123 -0.87 -6.90 0.52
CA ILE A 123 0.13 -6.15 1.30
C ILE A 123 1.23 -7.12 1.73
N VAL A 124 2.48 -6.82 1.34
CA VAL A 124 3.67 -7.63 1.64
C VAL A 124 4.50 -6.93 2.71
N GLY A 125 4.42 -7.46 3.94
CA GLY A 125 4.96 -6.83 5.14
C GLY A 125 3.92 -5.97 5.84
N TYR A 126 4.36 -4.89 6.48
CA TYR A 126 3.49 -3.81 6.92
C TYR A 126 3.56 -2.65 5.94
N ASP A 127 2.51 -1.83 5.92
CA ASP A 127 2.48 -0.54 5.27
C ASP A 127 1.86 0.46 6.24
N GLU A 128 2.69 0.99 7.14
CA GLU A 128 2.28 1.88 8.23
C GLU A 128 1.58 3.16 7.71
N ALA A 129 0.84 3.84 8.58
CA ALA A 129 0.31 5.15 8.26
C ALA A 129 1.42 6.21 8.22
N LEU A 130 1.25 7.23 7.37
CA LEU A 130 2.08 8.44 7.44
C LEU A 130 1.50 9.37 8.52
N ASP A 131 2.05 9.32 9.72
CA ASP A 131 1.53 10.11 10.86
C ASP A 131 1.93 11.59 10.81
N THR A 132 3.02 11.92 10.09
CA THR A 132 3.51 13.30 9.92
C THR A 132 3.98 13.52 8.49
N GLY A 133 3.64 14.66 7.90
CA GLY A 133 4.01 14.99 6.52
C GLY A 133 3.10 16.06 5.93
N THR A 134 3.37 16.42 4.67
CA THR A 134 2.49 17.30 3.91
C THR A 134 1.24 16.51 3.48
N PRO A 135 0.02 16.94 3.83
CA PRO A 135 -1.20 16.33 3.33
C PRO A 135 -1.26 16.40 1.80
N ARG A 136 -1.93 15.41 1.20
CA ARG A 136 -2.12 15.27 -0.25
C ARG A 136 -3.58 14.96 -0.52
N CYS A 137 -4.03 15.25 -1.74
CA CYS A 137 -5.38 14.88 -2.14
C CYS A 137 -5.50 13.37 -2.39
N THR A 138 -6.63 12.78 -2.01
CA THR A 138 -7.02 11.42 -2.43
C THR A 138 -7.33 11.32 -3.94
N ILE A 139 -7.37 12.43 -4.67
CA ILE A 139 -7.58 12.49 -6.12
C ILE A 139 -6.41 13.24 -6.75
N GLY A 140 -5.71 12.62 -7.70
CA GLY A 140 -4.53 13.23 -8.33
C GLY A 140 -4.82 14.29 -9.41
N THR A 141 -5.99 14.21 -10.04
CA THR A 141 -6.44 15.08 -11.13
C THR A 141 -7.97 15.20 -11.03
N ASP A 142 -8.55 16.39 -11.14
CA ASP A 142 -10.01 16.55 -11.12
C ASP A 142 -10.63 15.78 -12.31
N PRO A 143 -11.53 14.81 -12.07
CA PRO A 143 -12.18 14.04 -13.14
C PRO A 143 -13.10 14.88 -14.04
N VAL A 144 -13.50 16.09 -13.63
CA VAL A 144 -14.38 16.98 -14.40
C VAL A 144 -13.56 17.94 -15.27
N SER A 145 -12.59 18.65 -14.68
CA SER A 145 -11.79 19.66 -15.42
C SER A 145 -10.49 19.12 -16.03
N GLY A 146 -10.02 17.94 -15.63
CA GLY A 146 -8.72 17.41 -16.04
C GLY A 146 -7.51 18.13 -15.42
N VAL A 147 -7.74 19.03 -14.46
CA VAL A 147 -6.68 19.82 -13.81
C VAL A 147 -6.00 19.01 -12.70
N ILE A 148 -4.67 19.03 -12.66
CA ILE A 148 -3.87 18.37 -11.61
C ILE A 148 -4.16 19.04 -10.26
N VAL A 149 -4.50 18.24 -9.26
CA VAL A 149 -4.86 18.73 -7.93
C VAL A 149 -3.61 18.87 -7.06
N VAL A 150 -3.29 20.10 -6.66
CA VAL A 150 -2.08 20.43 -5.87
C VAL A 150 -2.35 21.08 -4.51
N ASP A 151 -3.62 21.41 -4.21
CA ASP A 151 -4.03 22.09 -2.97
C ASP A 151 -5.37 21.55 -2.44
N GLU A 152 -5.69 21.93 -1.20
CA GLU A 152 -6.88 21.49 -0.46
C GLU A 152 -8.20 22.00 -1.07
N THR A 153 -8.20 23.19 -1.67
CA THR A 153 -9.41 23.79 -2.26
C THR A 153 -9.76 23.09 -3.58
N ALA A 154 -8.76 22.88 -4.45
CA ALA A 154 -8.91 22.06 -5.64
C ALA A 154 -9.29 20.61 -5.29
N CYS A 155 -8.72 20.05 -4.20
CA CYS A 155 -9.02 18.70 -3.76
C CYS A 155 -10.48 18.53 -3.33
N THR A 156 -10.96 19.40 -2.45
CA THR A 156 -12.34 19.35 -1.96
C THR A 156 -13.34 19.67 -3.07
N ALA A 157 -13.03 20.59 -3.99
CA ALA A 157 -13.82 20.85 -5.19
C ALA A 157 -13.94 19.63 -6.13
N ALA A 158 -12.85 18.86 -6.29
CA ALA A 158 -12.83 17.61 -7.06
C ALA A 158 -13.52 16.42 -6.35
N GLY A 159 -14.11 16.62 -5.16
CA GLY A 159 -14.71 15.56 -4.34
C GLY A 159 -13.69 14.70 -3.57
N GLY A 160 -12.43 15.14 -3.50
CA GLY A 160 -11.37 14.48 -2.76
C GLY A 160 -11.29 14.92 -1.29
N SER A 161 -10.55 14.14 -0.50
CA SER A 161 -10.16 14.48 0.87
C SER A 161 -8.68 14.83 0.91
N TRP A 162 -8.34 15.88 1.66
CA TRP A 162 -6.96 16.35 1.83
C TRP A 162 -6.38 15.76 3.12
N LEU A 163 -5.54 14.73 2.99
CA LEU A 163 -5.15 13.87 4.11
C LEU A 163 -3.64 13.57 4.09
N ILE A 164 -3.03 13.37 5.26
CA ILE A 164 -1.62 12.96 5.37
C ILE A 164 -1.47 11.47 5.00
N SER A 165 -2.40 10.63 5.45
CA SER A 165 -2.42 9.19 5.22
C SER A 165 -3.78 8.76 4.66
N PHE A 166 -3.78 7.99 3.56
CA PHE A 166 -4.99 7.42 2.97
C PHE A 166 -4.70 6.10 2.24
N LYS A 167 -5.46 5.06 2.57
CA LYS A 167 -5.34 3.70 2.03
C LYS A 167 -6.70 3.18 1.54
N THR A 168 -7.44 4.04 0.84
CA THR A 168 -8.81 3.78 0.38
C THR A 168 -8.88 3.03 -0.96
N GLY A 169 -7.76 2.86 -1.65
CA GLY A 169 -7.71 2.17 -2.94
C GLY A 169 -7.86 0.63 -2.87
N SER A 170 -8.14 0.01 -4.00
CA SER A 170 -8.33 -1.44 -4.17
C SER A 170 -7.49 -1.98 -5.33
N HIS A 171 -7.29 -3.30 -5.41
CA HIS A 171 -6.52 -3.94 -6.50
C HIS A 171 -5.04 -3.48 -6.57
N TYR A 172 -4.42 -3.20 -5.43
CA TYR A 172 -2.98 -2.90 -5.33
C TYR A 172 -2.16 -4.11 -4.87
N ILE A 173 -0.92 -4.18 -5.34
CA ILE A 173 0.17 -4.88 -4.66
C ILE A 173 1.01 -3.81 -3.94
N VAL A 174 1.14 -3.93 -2.62
CA VAL A 174 1.77 -2.92 -1.75
C VAL A 174 2.92 -3.52 -0.96
N SER A 175 4.05 -2.82 -0.83
CA SER A 175 5.14 -3.24 0.06
C SER A 175 6.02 -2.07 0.53
N GLY A 176 6.49 -2.14 1.78
CA GLY A 176 7.12 -1.01 2.44
C GLY A 176 6.09 -0.05 3.05
N SER A 177 6.57 1.05 3.63
CA SER A 177 5.84 1.82 4.64
C SER A 177 5.27 3.16 4.15
N GLN A 178 4.25 3.66 4.84
CA GLN A 178 3.75 5.04 4.67
C GLN A 178 3.19 5.35 3.28
N ASN A 179 2.82 4.32 2.52
CA ASN A 179 2.31 4.49 1.17
C ASN A 179 0.84 4.94 1.16
N ASN A 180 0.50 5.80 0.22
CA ASN A 180 -0.84 6.38 0.06
C ASN A 180 -1.47 5.96 -1.27
N TYR A 181 -2.68 5.41 -1.23
CA TYR A 181 -3.39 4.93 -2.40
C TYR A 181 -4.90 5.01 -2.22
N SER A 182 -5.61 5.43 -3.27
CA SER A 182 -7.02 5.82 -3.18
C SER A 182 -7.92 5.37 -4.32
N ARG A 183 -7.36 4.84 -5.40
CA ARG A 183 -8.08 4.47 -6.64
C ARG A 183 -7.93 2.97 -6.88
N TRP A 184 -7.56 2.52 -8.07
CA TRP A 184 -7.41 1.08 -8.32
C TRP A 184 -6.37 0.69 -9.37
N GLY A 185 -5.88 -0.55 -9.23
CA GLY A 185 -5.15 -1.27 -10.29
C GLY A 185 -3.68 -0.88 -10.43
N GLY A 186 -2.97 -0.67 -9.33
CA GLY A 186 -1.57 -0.24 -9.33
C GLY A 186 -0.61 -1.16 -8.58
N PHE A 187 0.68 -0.94 -8.80
CA PHE A 187 1.75 -1.46 -7.95
C PHE A 187 2.36 -0.29 -7.17
N LEU A 188 2.58 -0.46 -5.87
CA LEU A 188 3.04 0.60 -4.99
C LEU A 188 4.03 0.06 -3.95
N ALA A 189 5.33 0.28 -4.20
CA ALA A 189 6.38 -0.13 -3.27
C ALA A 189 7.25 1.04 -2.79
N GLY A 190 7.90 0.88 -1.64
CA GLY A 190 8.88 1.84 -1.11
C GLY A 190 8.39 2.55 0.15
N ASN A 191 8.85 3.79 0.37
CA ASN A 191 8.53 4.59 1.56
C ASN A 191 7.84 5.92 1.19
N GLY A 192 6.65 6.18 1.75
CA GLY A 192 5.99 7.48 1.61
C GLY A 192 5.48 7.78 0.19
N ASN A 193 5.36 6.78 -0.68
CA ASN A 193 4.96 6.99 -2.08
C ASN A 193 3.43 7.18 -2.20
N THR A 194 2.97 7.87 -3.23
CA THR A 194 1.53 8.11 -3.46
C THR A 194 1.11 7.69 -4.86
N SER A 195 0.02 6.91 -4.93
CA SER A 195 -0.65 6.50 -6.17
C SER A 195 -2.15 6.81 -6.06
N ASN A 196 -2.57 7.99 -6.53
CA ASN A 196 -3.93 8.52 -6.33
C ASN A 196 -4.72 8.74 -7.65
N TYR A 197 -4.41 7.94 -8.68
CA TYR A 197 -5.22 7.84 -9.90
C TYR A 197 -5.38 6.40 -10.40
N ASP A 198 -6.34 6.20 -11.31
CA ASP A 198 -6.64 4.92 -11.95
C ASP A 198 -5.43 4.39 -12.72
N TYR A 199 -5.04 3.15 -12.38
CA TYR A 199 -3.90 2.44 -12.95
C TYR A 199 -2.54 3.17 -12.78
N ALA A 200 -2.47 4.15 -11.89
CA ALA A 200 -1.21 4.77 -11.50
C ALA A 200 -0.33 3.77 -10.73
N SER A 201 0.99 3.90 -10.85
CA SER A 201 1.93 3.00 -10.19
C SER A 201 3.23 3.67 -9.78
N VAL A 202 3.80 3.20 -8.66
CA VAL A 202 5.14 3.57 -8.18
C VAL A 202 5.92 2.31 -7.83
N SER A 203 6.93 1.97 -8.62
CA SER A 203 7.65 0.70 -8.49
C SER A 203 8.65 0.65 -7.33
N GLY A 204 8.92 1.78 -6.66
CA GLY A 204 9.85 1.85 -5.53
C GLY A 204 10.24 3.28 -5.16
N GLY A 205 11.32 3.38 -4.39
CA GLY A 205 11.90 4.67 -4.00
C GLY A 205 11.14 5.35 -2.85
N GLN A 206 11.27 6.68 -2.76
CA GLN A 206 10.79 7.44 -1.61
C GLN A 206 10.07 8.75 -2.01
N PHE A 207 8.91 9.02 -1.39
CA PHE A 207 8.10 10.23 -1.56
C PHE A 207 7.69 10.58 -3.02
N ASN A 208 7.71 9.58 -3.90
CA ASN A 208 7.27 9.71 -5.28
C ASN A 208 5.74 9.84 -5.39
N ILE A 209 5.26 10.41 -6.49
CA ILE A 209 3.84 10.67 -6.76
C ILE A 209 3.48 10.20 -8.17
N ALA A 210 2.50 9.30 -8.30
CA ALA A 210 1.83 8.97 -9.56
C ALA A 210 0.36 9.37 -9.43
N SER A 211 -0.02 10.47 -10.12
CA SER A 211 -1.30 11.17 -9.89
C SER A 211 -2.11 11.46 -11.17
N GLY A 212 -1.57 11.09 -12.34
CA GLY A 212 -2.30 11.02 -13.60
C GLY A 212 -2.77 9.60 -13.92
N GLN A 213 -3.78 9.47 -14.78
CA GLN A 213 -4.24 8.15 -15.25
C GLN A 213 -3.12 7.41 -15.97
N TYR A 214 -2.92 6.14 -15.64
CA TYR A 214 -1.81 5.31 -16.17
C TYR A 214 -0.41 5.90 -15.92
N ALA A 215 -0.26 6.87 -15.01
CA ALA A 215 1.04 7.47 -14.73
C ALA A 215 1.95 6.49 -13.97
N SER A 216 3.26 6.52 -14.29
CA SER A 216 4.22 5.58 -13.70
C SER A 216 5.47 6.29 -13.18
N VAL A 217 5.87 5.98 -11.95
CA VAL A 217 7.20 6.34 -11.42
C VAL A 217 7.96 5.07 -11.07
N SER A 218 9.04 4.75 -11.80
CA SER A 218 9.77 3.49 -11.58
C SER A 218 10.64 3.49 -10.32
N GLY A 219 10.92 4.66 -9.73
CA GLY A 219 11.65 4.77 -8.47
C GLY A 219 12.26 6.15 -8.24
N GLY A 220 13.37 6.19 -7.50
CA GLY A 220 14.05 7.43 -7.14
C GLY A 220 13.41 8.16 -5.96
N GLN A 221 13.61 9.46 -5.85
CA GLN A 221 13.16 10.28 -4.71
C GLN A 221 12.41 11.54 -5.16
N PHE A 222 11.26 11.85 -4.54
CA PHE A 222 10.48 13.08 -4.81
C PHE A 222 10.07 13.28 -6.29
N ASN A 223 9.97 12.22 -7.08
CA ASN A 223 9.55 12.31 -8.48
C ASN A 223 8.02 12.38 -8.60
N THR A 224 7.50 13.17 -9.54
CA THR A 224 6.06 13.38 -9.76
C THR A 224 5.69 13.09 -11.22
N ALA A 225 4.82 12.11 -11.45
CA ALA A 225 4.17 11.85 -12.73
C ALA A 225 2.66 12.15 -12.59
N SER A 226 2.24 13.33 -13.02
CA SER A 226 0.88 13.86 -12.79
C SER A 226 0.04 14.02 -14.05
N GLY A 227 0.65 14.03 -15.24
CA GLY A 227 -0.08 13.98 -16.50
C GLY A 227 -0.64 12.59 -16.81
N GLN A 228 -1.71 12.52 -17.61
CA GLN A 228 -2.21 11.25 -18.15
C GLN A 228 -1.10 10.58 -18.98
N TYR A 229 -0.85 9.28 -18.76
CA TYR A 229 0.27 8.52 -19.35
C TYR A 229 1.67 9.12 -19.09
N ALA A 230 1.83 10.02 -18.11
CA ALA A 230 3.13 10.59 -17.79
C ALA A 230 4.04 9.55 -17.12
N SER A 231 5.34 9.62 -17.42
CA SER A 231 6.32 8.66 -16.91
C SER A 231 7.57 9.35 -16.35
N VAL A 232 8.03 8.87 -15.20
CA VAL A 232 9.35 9.23 -14.65
C VAL A 232 10.10 7.94 -14.29
N SER A 233 11.15 7.61 -15.03
CA SER A 233 11.90 6.35 -14.84
C SER A 233 12.79 6.36 -13.58
N GLY A 234 13.00 7.52 -12.95
CA GLY A 234 13.70 7.63 -11.67
C GLY A 234 14.39 8.98 -11.48
N GLY A 235 15.48 8.99 -10.70
CA GLY A 235 16.23 10.20 -10.35
C GLY A 235 15.70 10.90 -9.11
N GLN A 236 15.95 12.21 -8.99
CA GLN A 236 15.53 13.01 -7.83
C GLN A 236 14.76 14.28 -8.25
N GLY A 237 13.54 14.48 -7.74
CA GLY A 237 12.78 15.71 -7.90
C GLY A 237 12.30 16.00 -9.33
N ASN A 238 12.21 14.99 -10.19
CA ASN A 238 11.76 15.14 -11.58
C ASN A 238 10.23 15.23 -11.65
N THR A 239 9.70 16.08 -12.54
CA THR A 239 8.26 16.30 -12.72
C THR A 239 7.85 16.09 -14.19
N ALA A 240 6.86 15.23 -14.42
CA ALA A 240 6.19 15.03 -15.70
C ALA A 240 4.68 15.29 -15.53
N SER A 241 4.22 16.48 -15.90
CA SER A 241 2.82 16.92 -15.73
C SER A 241 2.04 17.07 -17.04
N GLY A 242 2.70 17.08 -18.20
CA GLY A 242 2.02 17.04 -19.51
C GLY A 242 1.44 15.66 -19.85
N GLN A 243 0.46 15.61 -20.76
CA GLN A 243 -0.06 14.34 -21.29
C GLN A 243 1.03 13.59 -22.06
N TYR A 244 1.27 12.31 -21.78
CA TYR A 244 2.39 11.54 -22.34
C TYR A 244 3.79 12.15 -22.06
N ALA A 245 3.92 13.05 -21.09
CA ALA A 245 5.21 13.63 -20.69
C ALA A 245 6.16 12.55 -20.16
N SER A 246 7.44 12.61 -20.53
CA SER A 246 8.43 11.62 -20.09
C SER A 246 9.72 12.24 -19.55
N VAL A 247 10.18 11.75 -18.40
CA VAL A 247 11.51 12.03 -17.85
C VAL A 247 12.24 10.71 -17.60
N SER A 248 13.29 10.44 -18.37
CA SER A 248 14.05 9.18 -18.24
C SER A 248 14.98 9.14 -17.01
N GLY A 249 15.16 10.27 -16.31
CA GLY A 249 15.88 10.35 -15.04
C GLY A 249 16.53 11.71 -14.79
N GLY A 250 17.61 11.70 -14.00
CA GLY A 250 18.36 12.91 -13.65
C GLY A 250 17.86 13.62 -12.39
N GLN A 251 18.11 14.92 -12.28
CA GLN A 251 17.77 15.71 -11.09
C GLN A 251 16.97 16.99 -11.45
N ALA A 252 15.84 17.21 -10.81
CA ALA A 252 15.03 18.43 -10.92
C ALA A 252 14.63 18.81 -12.37
N ASN A 253 14.41 17.82 -13.24
CA ASN A 253 13.94 18.03 -14.60
C ASN A 253 12.41 18.17 -14.65
N THR A 254 11.88 19.05 -15.50
CA THR A 254 10.45 19.37 -15.59
C THR A 254 9.94 19.22 -17.01
N VAL A 255 8.84 18.50 -17.19
CA VAL A 255 8.15 18.31 -18.48
C VAL A 255 6.68 18.63 -18.29
N SER A 256 6.25 19.80 -18.78
CA SER A 256 4.93 20.36 -18.44
C SER A 256 3.89 20.31 -19.57
N SER A 257 4.28 19.95 -20.78
CA SER A 257 3.42 20.00 -21.97
C SER A 257 3.29 18.63 -22.63
N SER A 258 2.23 18.46 -23.42
CA SER A 258 1.91 17.17 -24.03
C SER A 258 2.99 16.67 -24.99
N PHE A 259 3.24 15.37 -24.98
CA PHE A 259 4.26 14.67 -25.79
C PHE A 259 5.70 15.17 -25.61
N ALA A 260 5.96 16.05 -24.64
CA ALA A 260 7.29 16.58 -24.39
C ALA A 260 8.16 15.57 -23.62
N SER A 261 9.49 15.73 -23.70
CA SER A 261 10.43 14.80 -23.06
C SER A 261 11.74 15.43 -22.58
N VAL A 262 12.27 14.88 -21.48
CA VAL A 262 13.64 15.13 -21.02
C VAL A 262 14.34 13.79 -20.80
N SER A 263 15.37 13.48 -21.59
CA SER A 263 16.09 12.20 -21.49
C SER A 263 17.02 12.11 -20.27
N GLY A 264 17.25 13.22 -19.55
CA GLY A 264 17.99 13.24 -18.29
C GLY A 264 18.68 14.57 -18.01
N GLY A 265 19.81 14.51 -17.29
CA GLY A 265 20.58 15.70 -16.91
C GLY A 265 20.04 16.38 -15.65
N ARG A 266 20.29 17.69 -15.49
CA ARG A 266 19.91 18.45 -14.28
C ARG A 266 19.20 19.75 -14.60
N SER A 267 18.06 19.99 -13.98
CA SER A 267 17.31 21.25 -14.06
C SER A 267 16.88 21.63 -15.49
N ASN A 268 16.63 20.63 -16.34
CA ASN A 268 16.17 20.83 -17.71
C ASN A 268 14.64 20.94 -17.77
N THR A 269 14.11 21.77 -18.67
CA THR A 269 12.68 22.05 -18.82
C THR A 269 12.22 21.81 -20.26
N ALA A 270 11.17 21.01 -20.46
CA ALA A 270 10.46 20.89 -21.73
C ALA A 270 8.99 21.31 -21.53
N SER A 271 8.64 22.51 -22.02
CA SER A 271 7.35 23.15 -21.80
C SER A 271 6.63 23.59 -23.07
N GLY A 272 7.17 23.26 -24.25
CA GLY A 272 6.43 23.29 -25.51
C GLY A 272 5.80 21.92 -25.78
N GLU A 273 4.67 21.86 -26.46
CA GLU A 273 4.12 20.58 -26.94
C GLU A 273 5.08 19.96 -27.97
N TYR A 274 5.30 18.64 -27.89
CA TYR A 274 6.36 17.91 -28.61
C TYR A 274 7.79 18.41 -28.37
N ALA A 275 8.05 19.24 -27.36
CA ALA A 275 9.39 19.74 -27.08
C ALA A 275 10.30 18.67 -26.47
N SER A 276 11.59 18.69 -26.82
CA SER A 276 12.57 17.70 -26.34
C SER A 276 13.83 18.34 -25.80
N VAL A 277 14.35 17.80 -24.68
CA VAL A 277 15.70 18.10 -24.19
C VAL A 277 16.46 16.79 -23.97
N SER A 278 17.48 16.53 -24.79
CA SER A 278 18.24 15.28 -24.74
C SER A 278 19.13 15.14 -23.48
N GLY A 279 19.34 16.22 -22.73
CA GLY A 279 20.06 16.20 -21.46
C GLY A 279 20.78 17.51 -21.16
N GLY A 280 21.94 17.41 -20.50
CA GLY A 280 22.74 18.58 -20.10
C GLY A 280 22.26 19.22 -18.80
N ARG A 281 22.49 20.54 -18.64
CA ARG A 281 22.14 21.27 -17.41
C ARG A 281 21.43 22.60 -17.69
N SER A 282 20.30 22.84 -17.04
CA SER A 282 19.58 24.13 -17.11
C SER A 282 19.17 24.52 -18.54
N ASN A 283 18.81 23.54 -19.36
CA ASN A 283 18.35 23.74 -20.73
C ASN A 283 16.81 23.82 -20.78
N THR A 284 16.25 24.66 -21.65
CA THR A 284 14.81 24.91 -21.75
C THR A 284 14.33 24.83 -23.20
N ALA A 285 13.39 23.92 -23.49
CA ALA A 285 12.67 23.85 -24.75
C ALA A 285 11.18 24.22 -24.52
N SER A 286 10.79 25.46 -24.80
CA SER A 286 9.45 25.99 -24.57
C SER A 286 8.64 26.28 -25.84
N GLY A 287 9.25 26.24 -27.02
CA GLY A 287 8.53 26.30 -28.30
C GLY A 287 7.89 24.96 -28.69
N HIS A 288 6.78 25.01 -29.42
CA HIS A 288 6.12 23.81 -29.97
C HIS A 288 7.06 23.12 -31.00
N TRP A 289 7.29 21.81 -30.87
CA TRP A 289 8.36 21.06 -31.58
C TRP A 289 9.79 21.60 -31.39
N ALA A 290 10.06 22.39 -30.35
CA ALA A 290 11.42 22.88 -30.11
C ALA A 290 12.30 21.79 -29.48
N SER A 291 13.57 21.74 -29.89
CA SER A 291 14.52 20.72 -29.40
C SER A 291 15.81 21.35 -28.88
N VAL A 292 16.36 20.83 -27.79
CA VAL A 292 17.70 21.14 -27.29
C VAL A 292 18.51 19.85 -27.17
N SER A 293 19.60 19.73 -27.94
CA SER A 293 20.42 18.51 -27.96
C SER A 293 21.29 18.30 -26.70
N GLY A 294 21.39 19.29 -25.82
CA GLY A 294 22.17 19.23 -24.59
C GLY A 294 22.87 20.56 -24.28
N GLY A 295 24.09 20.49 -23.73
CA GLY A 295 24.87 21.64 -23.30
C GLY A 295 24.46 22.18 -21.93
N GLN A 296 24.80 23.44 -21.64
CA GLN A 296 24.41 24.10 -20.39
C GLN A 296 23.82 25.49 -20.63
N GLY A 297 22.61 25.73 -20.13
CA GLY A 297 21.94 27.03 -20.19
C GLY A 297 21.28 27.35 -21.54
N CYS A 298 20.95 26.34 -22.35
CA CYS A 298 20.38 26.54 -23.68
C CYS A 298 18.87 26.68 -23.68
N THR A 299 18.36 27.79 -24.21
CA THR A 299 16.92 28.09 -24.27
C THR A 299 16.43 28.21 -25.72
N THR A 300 15.29 27.59 -26.03
CA THR A 300 14.55 27.78 -27.28
C THR A 300 13.05 27.91 -27.01
N ALA A 301 12.49 29.07 -27.38
CA ALA A 301 11.06 29.38 -27.22
C ALA A 301 10.31 29.46 -28.57
N VAL A 302 10.99 29.15 -29.68
CA VAL A 302 10.45 29.30 -31.04
C VAL A 302 9.97 27.96 -31.54
N THR A 303 8.81 27.96 -32.20
CA THR A 303 8.22 26.77 -32.83
C THR A 303 9.15 26.17 -33.88
N TYR A 304 9.22 24.83 -33.99
CA TYR A 304 10.08 24.07 -34.91
C TYR A 304 11.59 24.36 -34.82
N LYS A 305 12.07 24.98 -33.72
CA LYS A 305 13.47 25.41 -33.59
C LYS A 305 14.33 24.41 -32.81
N TRP A 306 15.44 24.01 -33.42
CA TRP A 306 16.48 23.18 -32.82
C TRP A 306 17.66 24.03 -32.33
N THR A 307 18.02 23.88 -31.05
CA THR A 307 19.23 24.44 -30.43
C THR A 307 20.26 23.34 -30.22
N VAL A 308 21.47 23.56 -30.72
CA VAL A 308 22.62 22.68 -30.50
C VAL A 308 23.36 23.13 -29.25
N GLY A 309 23.47 22.24 -28.25
CA GLY A 309 24.23 22.50 -27.03
C GLY A 309 25.73 22.69 -27.28
N GLY A 310 26.37 23.59 -26.54
CA GLY A 310 27.83 23.73 -26.53
C GLY A 310 28.53 22.67 -25.67
N LEU A 311 29.84 22.49 -25.92
CA LEU A 311 30.74 21.72 -25.04
C LEU A 311 31.09 22.50 -23.75
N THR A 312 30.95 23.82 -23.79
CA THR A 312 31.04 24.74 -22.64
C THR A 312 29.65 25.26 -22.26
N ALA A 313 29.56 26.18 -21.30
CA ALA A 313 28.33 26.93 -21.07
C ALA A 313 27.87 27.65 -22.36
N GLY A 314 26.57 27.63 -22.63
CA GLY A 314 25.95 28.22 -23.82
C GLY A 314 25.60 27.21 -24.93
N CYS A 315 25.13 27.76 -26.05
CA CYS A 315 24.70 27.01 -27.22
C CYS A 315 25.66 27.22 -28.38
N SER A 316 25.92 26.17 -29.15
CA SER A 316 26.83 26.23 -30.29
C SER A 316 26.15 26.73 -31.56
N ALA A 317 24.86 26.44 -31.74
CA ALA A 317 24.10 26.83 -32.94
C ALA A 317 22.60 26.84 -32.66
N THR A 318 21.83 27.52 -33.52
CA THR A 318 20.39 27.35 -33.62
C THR A 318 19.97 27.22 -35.09
N LEU A 319 19.06 26.29 -35.35
CA LEU A 319 18.54 25.93 -36.67
C LEU A 319 17.02 25.89 -36.61
N GLY A 320 16.34 26.30 -37.68
CA GLY A 320 14.88 26.33 -37.77
C GLY A 320 14.42 27.01 -39.06
N ASN A 321 13.17 26.75 -39.43
CA ASN A 321 12.48 27.41 -40.55
C ASN A 321 11.69 28.64 -40.08
#